data_AF-A0A3D1QCC4-F1
#
_entry.id   AF-A0A3D1QCC4-F1
#
_cell.length_a   1.000
_cell.length_b   1.000
_cell.length_c   1.000
_cell.angle_alpha   90.00
_cell.angle_beta   90.00
_cell.angle_gamma   90.00
#
_symmetry.space_group_name_H-M   'P 1'
#
loop_
_entity.id
_entity.type
_entity.pdbx_description
1 polymer ?
#
loop_
_entity_poly.entity_id
_entity_poly.type
_entity_poly.pdbx_seq_one_letter_code
_entity_poly.pdbx_strand_id
1 'polypeptide(L)' 'MDLIKKLDLYMSCGVEEYWIVNPLNREVMVYLFKDNDFDRHITFKGSDLAQSFIFPGLNVELERIFK' A
#
# COMPACT_ATOMS: atom_id res chain seq x y z
N MET A 1 -4.17 -0.97 19.45
CA MET A 1 -3.06 -1.95 19.59
C MET A 1 -3.23 -3.15 18.65
N ASP A 2 -4.43 -3.38 18.09
CA ASP A 2 -4.76 -4.56 17.28
C ASP A 2 -4.34 -4.47 15.82
N LEU A 3 -4.34 -3.26 15.24
CA LEU A 3 -4.04 -3.08 13.81
C LEU A 3 -2.58 -3.44 13.50
N ILE A 4 -1.65 -3.03 14.38
CA ILE A 4 -0.21 -3.29 14.26
C ILE A 4 0.06 -4.80 14.39
N LYS A 5 -0.56 -5.48 15.36
CA LYS A 5 -0.40 -6.94 15.52
C LYS A 5 -0.98 -7.74 14.35
N LYS A 6 -2.09 -7.30 13.77
CA LYS A 6 -2.65 -7.95 12.58
C LYS A 6 -1.72 -7.74 11.39
N LEU A 7 -1.23 -6.51 11.20
CA LEU A 7 -0.22 -6.18 10.19
C LEU A 7 1.01 -7.06 10.35
N ASP A 8 1.56 -7.22 11.56
CA ASP A 8 2.69 -8.12 11.83
C ASP A 8 2.44 -9.58 11.45
N LEU A 9 1.22 -10.07 11.69
CA LEU A 9 0.83 -11.42 11.29
C LEU A 9 0.73 -11.57 9.77
N TYR A 10 0.21 -10.55 9.07
CA TYR A 10 0.17 -10.52 7.61
C TYR A 10 1.58 -10.33 7.01
N MET A 11 2.42 -9.50 7.61
CA MET A 11 3.83 -9.32 7.24
C MET A 11 4.62 -10.63 7.41
N SER A 12 4.41 -11.35 8.51
CA SER A 12 5.02 -12.67 8.77
C SER A 12 4.58 -13.76 7.79
N CYS A 13 3.48 -13.56 7.06
CA CYS A 13 3.09 -14.45 5.95
C CYS A 13 3.88 -14.19 4.66
N GLY A 14 4.85 -13.28 4.66
CA GLY A 14 5.66 -12.94 3.48
C GLY A 14 5.02 -11.88 2.58
N VAL A 15 4.18 -11.00 3.16
CA VAL A 15 3.60 -9.89 2.39
C VAL A 15 4.66 -8.81 2.23
N GLU A 16 5.24 -8.75 1.03
CA GLU A 16 6.22 -7.73 0.64
C GLU A 16 5.57 -6.34 0.41
N GLU A 17 4.26 -6.26 0.12
CA GLU A 17 3.57 -4.99 -0.15
C GLU A 17 2.20 -4.88 0.53
N TYR A 18 1.91 -3.71 1.14
CA TYR A 18 0.64 -3.45 1.81
C TYR A 18 0.00 -2.14 1.35
N TRP A 19 -1.25 -2.21 0.89
CA TRP A 19 -1.97 -1.09 0.30
C TRP A 19 -3.07 -0.61 1.24
N ILE A 20 -2.99 0.65 1.65
CA ILE A 20 -4.01 1.33 2.45
C ILE A 20 -4.71 2.35 1.56
N VAL A 21 -5.96 2.10 1.25
CA VAL A 21 -6.81 3.03 0.49
C VAL A 21 -7.63 3.85 1.47
N ASN A 22 -7.48 5.17 1.43
CA ASN A 22 -8.27 6.11 2.21
C ASN A 22 -9.21 6.91 1.28
N PRO A 23 -10.47 6.46 1.13
CA PRO A 23 -11.45 7.11 0.25
C PRO A 23 -11.92 8.47 0.76
N LEU A 24 -11.81 8.75 2.05
CA LEU A 24 -12.18 10.05 2.61
C LEU A 24 -11.22 11.14 2.15
N ASN A 25 -9.91 10.85 2.18
CA ASN A 25 -8.86 11.76 1.75
C ASN A 25 -8.47 11.59 0.27
N ARG A 26 -9.06 10.61 -0.44
CA ARG A 26 -8.69 10.22 -1.81
C ARG A 26 -7.19 9.99 -1.96
N GLU A 27 -6.63 9.20 -1.05
CA GLU A 27 -5.21 8.85 -1.03
C GLU A 27 -5.04 7.35 -0.90
N VAL A 28 -3.95 6.83 -1.47
CA VAL A 28 -3.54 5.43 -1.38
C VAL A 28 -2.11 5.40 -0.87
N MET A 29 -1.88 4.74 0.25
CA MET A 29 -0.55 4.51 0.80
C MET A 29 -0.12 3.08 0.48
N VAL A 30 1.00 2.94 -0.21
CA VAL A 30 1.61 1.64 -0.52
C VAL A 30 2.86 1.51 0.33
N TYR A 31 2.86 0.53 1.23
CA TYR A 31 3.97 0.17 2.09
C TYR A 31 4.73 -0.99 1.47
N LEU A 32 6.04 -0.86 1.37
CA LEU A 32 6.97 -1.88 0.91
C LEU A 32 7.76 -2.38 2.12
N PHE A 33 7.61 -3.67 2.39
CA PHE A 33 8.38 -4.39 3.38
C PHE A 33 9.45 -5.19 2.66
N LYS A 34 10.69 -5.11 3.16
CA LYS A 34 11.81 -5.86 2.61
C LYS A 34 12.49 -6.58 3.74
N ASP A 35 12.70 -7.89 3.58
CA ASP A 35 13.35 -8.73 4.59
C ASP A 35 12.69 -8.62 5.98
N ASN A 36 11.34 -8.57 6.01
CA ASN A 36 10.54 -8.46 7.23
C ASN A 36 10.73 -7.14 8.01
N ASP A 37 11.36 -6.13 7.40
CA ASP A 37 11.53 -4.78 7.94
C ASP A 37 10.84 -3.74 7.05
N PHE A 38 10.47 -2.61 7.64
CA PHE A 38 9.88 -1.50 6.91
C PHE A 38 10.96 -0.84 6.05
N ASP A 39 10.88 -0.98 4.72
CA ASP A 39 11.81 -0.31 3.81
C ASP A 39 11.28 1.08 3.47
N ARG A 40 10.11 1.14 2.80
CA ARG A 40 9.60 2.38 2.19
C ARG A 40 8.09 2.40 2.18
N HIS A 41 7.54 3.60 2.09
CA HIS A 41 6.15 3.77 1.72
C HIS A 41 6.02 4.94 0.77
N ILE A 42 5.03 4.87 -0.10
CA ILE A 42 4.66 5.96 -1.00
C ILE A 42 3.18 6.27 -0.78
N THR A 43 2.86 7.55 -0.85
CA THR A 43 1.47 8.01 -0.75
C THR A 43 1.09 8.67 -2.06
N PHE A 44 0.11 8.09 -2.73
CA PHE A 44 -0.51 8.62 -3.94
C PHE A 44 -1.77 9.39 -3.53
N LYS A 45 -2.01 10.57 -4.09
CA LYS A 45 -3.22 11.37 -3.76
C LYS A 45 -3.88 11.93 -5.01
N GLY A 46 -5.17 12.22 -4.92
CA GLY A 46 -5.89 12.88 -6.01
C GLY A 46 -5.99 12.00 -7.26
N SER A 47 -5.35 12.43 -8.35
CA SER A 47 -5.33 11.74 -9.65
C SER A 47 -4.02 10.97 -9.91
N ASP A 48 -3.26 10.68 -8.86
CA ASP A 48 -2.03 9.91 -9.00
C ASP A 48 -2.31 8.46 -9.46
N LEU A 49 -1.29 7.85 -10.06
CA LEU A 49 -1.23 6.44 -10.39
C LEU A 49 -0.49 5.70 -9.28
N ALA A 50 -1.22 4.93 -8.46
CA ALA A 50 -0.60 4.06 -7.49
C ALA A 50 0.10 2.91 -8.19
N GLN A 51 1.42 2.85 -8.07
CA GLN A 51 2.24 1.80 -8.66
C GLN A 51 2.79 0.88 -7.58
N SER A 52 2.72 -0.43 -7.84
CA SER A 52 3.40 -1.46 -7.04
C SER A 52 4.91 -1.35 -7.23
N PHE A 53 5.66 -1.57 -6.15
CA PHE A 53 7.11 -1.69 -6.18
C PHE A 53 7.56 -3.08 -6.64
N ILE A 54 6.83 -4.13 -6.26
CA ILE A 54 7.18 -5.53 -6.60
C ILE A 54 6.75 -5.85 -8.03
N PHE A 55 5.59 -5.33 -8.43
CA PHE A 55 5.03 -5.55 -9.76
C PHE A 55 5.11 -4.26 -10.59
N PRO A 56 6.18 -4.05 -11.38
CA PRO A 56 6.33 -2.84 -12.19
C PRO A 56 5.22 -2.65 -13.26
N GLY A 57 4.39 -3.67 -13.50
CA GLY A 57 3.21 -3.59 -14.37
C GLY A 57 1.87 -3.45 -13.65
N LEU A 58 1.85 -3.44 -12.31
CA LEU A 58 0.63 -3.25 -11.53
C LEU A 58 0.52 -1.78 -11.12
N ASN A 59 -0.23 -1.03 -11.91
CA ASN A 59 -0.58 0.35 -11.67
C ASN A 59 -2.10 0.49 -11.55
N VAL A 60 -2.51 1.35 -10.62
CA VAL A 60 -3.89 1.55 -10.23
C VAL A 60 -4.15 3.04 -10.25
N GLU A 61 -5.05 3.46 -11.12
CA GLU A 61 -5.50 4.85 -11.19
C GLU A 61 -6.39 5.15 -9.98
N LEU A 62 -5.99 6.10 -9.14
CA LEU A 62 -6.82 6.53 -8.01
C LEU A 62 -8.19 7.02 -8.48
N GLU A 63 -8.27 7.67 -9.64
CA GLU A 63 -9.53 8.10 -10.25
C GLU A 63 -10.48 6.94 -10.57
N ARG A 64 -9.98 5.74 -10.89
CA ARG A 64 -10.85 4.56 -11.10
C ARG A 64 -11.36 3.98 -9.79
N ILE A 65 -10.60 4.12 -8.69
CA ILE A 65 -11.01 3.62 -7.38
C ILE A 65 -12.10 4.49 -6.76
N PHE A 66 -12.00 5.82 -6.91
CA PHE A 66 -12.91 6.77 -6.26
C PHE A 66 -14.08 7.23 -7.16
N LYS A 67 -14.38 6.50 -8.23
CA LYS A 67 -15.41 6.87 -9.22
C LYS A 67 -16.83 6.45 -8.83
#